data_AF-A0A831QIQ7-F1
#
_entry.id   AF-A0A831QIQ7-F1
#
_cell.length_a   1.000
_cell.length_b   1.000
_cell.length_c   1.000
_cell.angle_alpha   90.00
_cell.angle_beta   90.00
_cell.angle_gamma   90.00
#
_symmetry.space_group_name_H-M   'P 1'
#
loop_
_entity.id
_entity.type
_entity.pdbx_description
1 polymer ?
#
loop_
_entity_poly.entity_id
_entity_poly.type
_entity_poly.pdbx_seq_one_letter_code
_entity_poly.pdbx_strand_id
1 'polypeptide(L)'
;MEKGWPPVYDQSYIPAYDSQYWQKEVETMDPEKREQEIILPKLQAQLKYAYQKSGFYKKKWDKAGIHPDDIRSLQDFEQVPFVTKDEIRKDQIQDPPFGTNLCVSREEV
;
A
#
# COMPACT_ATOMS: atom_id res chain seq x y z
N MET A 1 9.56 -16.01 4.43
CA MET A 1 9.43 -14.58 4.79
C MET A 1 7.95 -14.30 5.02
N GLU A 2 7.58 -13.52 6.04
CA GLU A 2 6.16 -13.20 6.26
C GLU A 2 5.64 -12.39 5.07
N LYS A 3 4.69 -12.95 4.31
CA LYS A 3 3.94 -12.25 3.25
C LYS A 3 2.98 -11.18 3.82
N GLY A 4 3.16 -10.82 5.10
CA GLY A 4 2.30 -9.94 5.86
C GLY A 4 2.37 -8.47 5.44
N TRP A 5 1.39 -7.73 5.94
CA TRP A 5 1.29 -6.29 5.84
C TRP A 5 0.96 -5.76 7.25
N PRO A 6 1.69 -4.77 7.79
CA PRO A 6 2.87 -4.12 7.21
C PRO A 6 4.05 -5.11 7.07
N PRO A 7 4.98 -4.87 6.13
CA PRO A 7 6.11 -5.76 5.93
C PRO A 7 7.09 -5.67 7.09
N VAL A 8 7.53 -6.82 7.60
CA VAL A 8 8.61 -6.95 8.58
C VAL A 8 9.70 -7.84 7.97
N TYR A 9 10.88 -7.26 7.77
CA TYR A 9 12.02 -7.94 7.15
C TYR A 9 13.02 -8.39 8.20
N ASP A 10 13.54 -9.60 8.03
CA ASP A 10 14.71 -10.07 8.76
C ASP A 10 15.94 -9.27 8.31
N GLN A 11 16.45 -8.42 9.19
CA GLN A 11 17.61 -7.56 8.93
C GLN A 11 18.93 -8.32 8.83
N SER A 12 18.97 -9.57 9.29
CA SER A 12 20.14 -10.44 9.20
C SER A 12 20.17 -11.27 7.92
N TYR A 13 19.08 -11.27 7.16
CA TYR A 13 18.96 -12.09 5.96
C TYR A 13 19.88 -11.60 4.85
N ILE A 14 20.78 -12.47 4.42
CA ILE A 14 21.62 -12.31 3.25
C ILE A 14 21.50 -13.62 2.46
N PRO A 15 21.17 -13.60 1.16
CA PRO A 15 21.13 -14.81 0.34
C PRO A 15 22.54 -15.40 0.16
N ALA A 16 22.63 -16.62 -0.37
CA ALA A 16 23.92 -17.20 -0.74
C ALA A 16 24.66 -16.30 -1.75
N TYR A 17 25.99 -16.22 -1.66
CA TYR A 17 26.82 -15.33 -2.50
C TYR A 17 26.69 -15.61 -4.01
N ASP A 18 26.40 -16.85 -4.36
CA ASP A 18 26.16 -17.31 -5.74
C ASP A 18 24.69 -17.27 -6.15
N SER A 19 23.79 -16.80 -5.28
CA SER A 19 22.38 -16.64 -5.61
C SER A 19 22.18 -15.51 -6.62
N GLN A 20 21.47 -15.82 -7.70
CA GLN A 20 21.05 -14.82 -8.69
C GLN A 20 19.95 -13.87 -8.17
N TYR A 21 19.18 -14.29 -7.17
CA TYR A 21 18.00 -13.57 -6.67
C TYR A 21 18.11 -13.31 -5.18
N TRP A 22 17.58 -12.19 -4.70
CA TRP A 22 17.54 -11.88 -3.26
C TRP A 22 16.42 -12.68 -2.57
N GLN A 23 15.27 -12.78 -3.23
CA GLN A 23 14.05 -13.49 -2.83
C GLN A 23 13.58 -14.37 -3.98
N LYS A 24 14.34 -15.42 -4.28
CA LYS A 24 14.06 -16.36 -5.39
C LYS A 24 12.59 -16.78 -5.46
N GLU A 25 11.99 -17.15 -4.32
CA GLU A 25 10.58 -17.61 -4.26
C GLU A 25 9.61 -16.58 -4.84
N VAL A 26 9.74 -15.30 -4.47
CA VAL A 26 8.82 -14.23 -4.92
C VAL A 26 9.20 -13.72 -6.31
N GLU A 27 10.49 -13.56 -6.57
CA GLU A 27 11.00 -13.01 -7.84
C GLU A 27 10.69 -13.93 -9.03
N THR A 28 10.76 -15.25 -8.83
CA THR A 28 10.46 -16.26 -9.86
C THR A 28 9.07 -16.89 -9.71
N MET A 29 8.22 -16.37 -8.81
CA MET A 29 6.86 -16.86 -8.63
C MET A 29 6.07 -16.73 -9.93
N ASP A 30 5.21 -17.70 -10.22
CA ASP A 30 4.21 -17.58 -11.28
C ASP A 30 3.41 -16.26 -11.12
N PRO A 31 3.23 -15.45 -12.19
CA PRO A 31 2.60 -14.15 -12.07
C PRO A 31 1.18 -14.18 -11.49
N GLU A 32 0.35 -15.16 -11.89
CA GLU A 32 -1.03 -15.28 -11.39
C GLU A 32 -1.04 -15.64 -9.91
N LYS A 33 -0.18 -16.57 -9.48
CA LYS A 33 -0.01 -16.89 -8.05
C LYS A 33 0.48 -15.69 -7.24
N ARG A 34 1.42 -14.92 -7.79
CA ARG A 34 1.95 -13.71 -7.14
C ARG A 34 0.86 -12.66 -6.96
N GLU A 35 0.03 -12.48 -7.97
CA GLU A 35 -1.12 -11.58 -7.91
C GLU A 35 -2.08 -11.98 -6.77
N GLN A 36 -2.51 -13.25 -6.76
CA GLN A 36 -3.53 -13.74 -5.83
C GLN A 36 -3.02 -13.88 -4.39
N GLU A 37 -1.79 -14.35 -4.19
CA GLU A 37 -1.27 -14.67 -2.86
C GLU A 37 -0.51 -13.51 -2.20
N ILE A 38 -0.01 -12.55 -2.99
CA ILE A 38 0.85 -11.48 -2.47
C ILE A 38 0.27 -10.11 -2.78
N ILE A 39 0.03 -9.79 -4.06
CA ILE A 39 -0.31 -8.42 -4.47
C ILE A 39 -1.69 -8.04 -3.95
N LEU A 40 -2.73 -8.81 -4.27
CA LEU A 40 -4.11 -8.48 -3.90
C LEU A 40 -4.32 -8.44 -2.38
N PRO A 41 -3.87 -9.42 -1.58
CA PRO A 41 -4.02 -9.35 -0.12
C PRO A 41 -3.30 -8.16 0.50
N LYS A 42 -2.07 -7.83 0.05
CA LYS A 42 -1.33 -6.67 0.54
C LYS A 42 -1.98 -5.36 0.12
N LEU A 43 -2.50 -5.29 -1.11
CA LEU A 43 -3.22 -4.13 -1.61
C LEU A 43 -4.48 -3.87 -0.77
N GLN A 44 -5.30 -4.89 -0.53
CA GLN A 44 -6.49 -4.78 0.31
C GLN A 44 -6.15 -4.30 1.74
N ALA A 45 -5.09 -4.85 2.34
CA ALA A 45 -4.61 -4.42 3.65
C ALA A 45 -4.15 -2.94 3.65
N GLN A 46 -3.40 -2.54 2.62
CA GLN A 46 -2.93 -1.16 2.44
C GLN A 46 -4.10 -0.17 2.24
N LEU A 47 -5.11 -0.54 1.45
CA LEU A 47 -6.30 0.29 1.23
C LEU A 47 -7.10 0.46 2.52
N LYS A 48 -7.31 -0.62 3.28
CA LYS A 48 -7.99 -0.57 4.58
C LYS A 48 -7.23 0.35 5.54
N TYR A 49 -5.92 0.23 5.63
CA TYR A 49 -5.10 1.09 6.45
C TYR A 49 -5.19 2.56 6.03
N ALA A 50 -5.00 2.86 4.75
CA ALA A 50 -5.07 4.23 4.25
C ALA A 50 -6.46 4.85 4.52
N TYR A 51 -7.54 4.11 4.28
CA TYR A 51 -8.90 4.59 4.56
C TYR A 51 -9.14 4.86 6.06
N GLN A 52 -8.60 4.02 6.94
CA GLN A 52 -8.77 4.16 8.38
C GLN A 52 -7.87 5.25 8.98
N LYS A 53 -6.68 5.47 8.42
CA LYS A 53 -5.63 6.30 9.03
C LYS A 53 -5.36 7.62 8.31
N SER A 54 -5.86 7.81 7.09
CA SER A 54 -5.68 9.04 6.33
C SER A 54 -7.01 9.73 6.04
N GLY A 55 -7.13 10.96 6.53
CA GLY A 55 -8.23 11.86 6.18
C GLY A 55 -8.26 12.16 4.67
N PHE A 56 -7.08 12.32 4.06
CA PHE A 56 -6.91 12.55 2.62
C PHE A 56 -7.52 11.42 1.77
N TYR A 57 -7.11 10.18 2.00
CA TYR A 57 -7.60 9.03 1.23
C TYR A 57 -9.08 8.77 1.50
N LYS A 58 -9.50 8.81 2.76
CA LYS A 58 -10.92 8.65 3.14
C LYS A 58 -11.80 9.66 2.40
N LYS A 59 -11.48 10.96 2.48
CA LYS A 59 -12.23 12.02 1.81
C LYS A 59 -12.28 11.85 0.29
N LYS A 60 -11.16 11.45 -0.33
CA LYS A 60 -11.07 11.26 -1.79
C LYS A 60 -11.90 10.06 -2.25
N TRP A 61 -11.83 8.95 -1.53
CA TRP A 61 -12.56 7.73 -1.89
C TRP A 61 -14.04 7.82 -1.55
N ASP A 62 -14.42 8.42 -0.42
CA ASP A 62 -15.83 8.72 -0.08
C ASP A 62 -16.47 9.59 -1.17
N LYS A 63 -15.75 10.61 -1.66
CA LYS A 63 -16.23 11.47 -2.76
C LYS A 63 -16.39 10.69 -4.08
N ALA A 64 -15.59 9.67 -4.31
CA ALA A 64 -15.67 8.80 -5.48
C ALA A 64 -16.66 7.63 -5.29
N GLY A 65 -17.24 7.46 -4.09
CA GLY A 65 -18.13 6.34 -3.77
C GLY A 65 -17.42 4.99 -3.68
N ILE A 66 -16.14 4.97 -3.26
CA ILE A 66 -15.32 3.75 -3.20
C ILE A 66 -15.02 3.39 -1.76
N HIS A 67 -15.33 2.15 -1.36
CA HIS A 67 -14.90 1.58 -0.08
C HIS A 67 -13.83 0.51 -0.29
N PRO A 68 -12.82 0.37 0.59
CA PRO A 68 -11.78 -0.67 0.45
C PRO A 68 -12.32 -2.10 0.37
N ASP A 69 -13.47 -2.39 0.98
CA ASP A 69 -14.10 -3.72 0.95
C ASP A 69 -14.73 -4.08 -0.41
N ASP A 70 -14.89 -3.09 -1.30
CA ASP A 70 -15.37 -3.30 -2.67
C ASP A 70 -14.26 -3.83 -3.59
N ILE A 71 -12.99 -3.68 -3.20
CA ILE A 71 -11.83 -4.07 -4.01
C ILE A 71 -11.53 -5.56 -3.80
N ARG A 72 -12.08 -6.42 -4.66
CA ARG A 72 -11.93 -7.89 -4.59
C ARG A 72 -11.01 -8.46 -5.65
N SER A 73 -10.57 -7.64 -6.60
CA SER A 73 -9.68 -7.98 -7.70
C SER A 73 -8.81 -6.77 -8.09
N LEU A 74 -7.78 -6.99 -8.92
CA LEU A 74 -7.01 -5.87 -9.47
C LEU A 74 -7.85 -5.02 -10.44
N GLN A 75 -8.85 -5.62 -11.09
CA GLN A 75 -9.78 -4.91 -11.97
C GLN A 75 -10.69 -3.95 -11.18
N ASP A 76 -11.12 -4.34 -9.98
CA ASP A 76 -11.84 -3.41 -9.09
C ASP A 76 -10.94 -2.24 -8.67
N PHE A 77 -9.65 -2.51 -8.45
CA PHE A 77 -8.68 -1.49 -8.07
C PHE A 77 -8.45 -0.43 -9.15
N GLU A 78 -8.62 -0.76 -10.44
CA GLU A 78 -8.54 0.21 -11.53
C GLU A 78 -9.56 1.35 -11.41
N GLN A 79 -10.64 1.16 -10.65
CA GLN A 79 -11.64 2.18 -10.38
C GLN A 79 -11.19 3.21 -9.32
N VAL A 80 -10.13 2.91 -8.55
CA VAL A 80 -9.64 3.81 -7.51
C VAL A 80 -9.03 5.07 -8.15
N PRO A 81 -9.48 6.29 -7.80
CA PRO A 81 -9.04 7.50 -8.46
C PRO A 81 -7.56 7.79 -8.18
N PHE A 82 -6.84 8.17 -9.22
CA PHE A 82 -5.45 8.61 -9.11
C PHE A 82 -5.30 9.78 -8.12
N VAL A 83 -4.23 9.72 -7.33
CA VAL A 83 -3.77 10.83 -6.50
C VAL A 83 -2.84 11.70 -7.33
N THR A 84 -3.07 13.02 -7.29
CA THR A 84 -2.23 13.99 -7.97
C THR A 84 -1.31 14.73 -7.00
N LYS A 85 -0.18 15.24 -7.51
CA LYS A 85 0.75 16.06 -6.71
C LYS A 85 0.07 17.33 -6.17
N ASP A 86 -0.85 17.92 -6.93
CA ASP A 86 -1.54 19.15 -6.52
C ASP A 86 -2.51 18.91 -5.37
N GLU A 87 -3.18 17.75 -5.33
CA GLU A 87 -4.01 17.37 -4.19
C GLU A 87 -3.18 17.23 -2.91
N ILE A 88 -2.03 16.55 -2.99
CA ILE A 88 -1.12 16.39 -1.84
C ILE A 88 -0.61 17.76 -1.35
N ARG A 89 -0.19 18.65 -2.27
CA ARG A 89 0.28 20.00 -1.90
C ARG A 89 -0.81 20.82 -1.21
N LYS A 90 -2.04 20.77 -1.72
CA LYS A 90 -3.18 21.49 -1.12
C LYS A 90 -3.47 20.98 0.29
N ASP A 91 -3.48 19.65 0.46
CA ASP A 91 -3.70 19.00 1.75
C ASP A 91 -2.59 19.37 2.76
N GLN A 92 -1.32 19.41 2.33
CA GLN A 92 -0.21 19.85 3.19
C GLN A 92 -0.26 21.33 3.57
N ILE A 93 -0.70 22.21 2.67
CA ILE A 93 -0.88 23.64 2.97
C ILE A 93 -2.02 23.83 3.98
N GLN A 94 -3.09 23.04 3.87
CA GLN A 94 -4.24 23.07 4.79
C GLN A 94 -3.89 22.48 6.16
N ASP A 95 -3.18 21.35 6.17
CA ASP A 95 -2.87 20.56 7.36
C ASP A 95 -1.33 20.33 7.50
N PRO A 96 -0.56 21.37 7.84
CA PRO A 96 0.89 21.27 7.89
C PRO A 96 1.40 20.38 9.04
N PRO A 97 2.63 19.82 8.93
CA PRO A 97 3.55 19.96 7.80
C PRO A 97 3.41 18.84 6.75
N PHE A 98 2.73 17.74 7.10
CA PHE A 98 2.72 16.52 6.28
C PHE A 98 1.39 16.28 5.56
N GLY A 99 0.35 17.06 5.84
CA GLY A 99 -1.01 16.79 5.37
C GLY A 99 -1.71 15.75 6.24
N THR A 100 -2.89 15.35 5.80
CA THR A 100 -3.74 14.32 6.40
C THR A 100 -3.53 12.94 5.77
N ASN A 101 -2.49 12.77 4.95
CA ASN A 101 -2.07 11.49 4.36
C ASN A 101 -0.92 10.78 5.10
N LEU A 102 -0.48 11.31 6.24
CA LEU A 102 0.66 10.79 7.00
C LEU A 102 0.47 9.33 7.48
N CYS A 103 -0.76 8.95 7.84
CA CYS A 103 -1.18 7.65 8.37
C CYS A 103 -0.56 7.22 9.72
N VAL A 104 0.73 7.42 9.94
CA VAL A 104 1.42 7.18 11.21
C VAL A 104 1.24 8.36 12.17
N SER A 105 1.52 8.15 13.45
CA SER A 105 1.56 9.25 14.42
C SER A 105 2.78 10.15 14.17
N ARG A 106 2.75 11.38 14.70
CA ARG A 106 3.88 12.31 14.58
C ARG A 106 5.14 11.85 15.31
N GLU A 107 5.03 10.94 16.26
CA GLU A 107 6.14 10.39 17.04
C GLU A 107 6.91 9.32 16.25
N GLU A 108 6.28 8.77 15.21
CA GLU A 108 6.84 7.74 14.32
C GLU A 108 7.49 8.34 13.07
N VAL A 109 7.55 9.68 12.96
CA VAL A 109 8.15 10.42 11.83
C VAL A 109 9.63 10.69 12.06
#